data_AF-A0A2T7BFI3-F1
#
_entry.id   AF-A0A2T7BFI3-F1
#
_cell.length_a   1.000
_cell.length_b   1.000
_cell.length_c   1.000
_cell.angle_alpha   90.00
_cell.angle_beta   90.00
_cell.angle_gamma   90.00
#
_symmetry.space_group_name_H-M   'P 1'
#
loop_
_entity.id
_entity.type
_entity.pdbx_description
1 polymer ?
#
loop_
_entity_poly.entity_id
_entity_poly.type
_entity_poly.pdbx_seq_one_letter_code
_entity_poly.pdbx_strand_id
1 'polypeptide(L)'
;MSRVKAGILDDVLKELRSAKKIHPGWPDHIVARAAIVAEGAGELLKDALQAKYEPGKAGLSLTDQRAAMRREAVQTAAMAIRFIEVLDAEEIAREPKLPDT
;
A
#
# COMPACT_ATOMS: atom_id res chain seq x y z
N MET A 1 13.16 -25.24 -11.59
CA MET A 1 12.50 -24.02 -12.09
C MET A 1 12.61 -22.94 -11.02
N SER A 2 13.53 -21.98 -11.19
CA SER A 2 13.67 -20.84 -10.27
C SER A 2 12.53 -19.86 -10.57
N ARG A 3 11.58 -19.73 -9.63
CA ARG A 3 10.48 -18.77 -9.75
C ARG A 3 11.12 -17.37 -9.66
N VAL A 4 11.08 -16.63 -10.78
CA VAL A 4 11.63 -15.27 -10.89
C VAL A 4 11.19 -14.46 -9.68
N LYS A 5 12.15 -13.93 -8.90
CA LYS A 5 11.88 -12.91 -7.89
C LYS A 5 11.35 -11.69 -8.64
N ALA A 6 10.03 -11.51 -8.70
CA ALA A 6 9.49 -10.19 -9.05
C ALA A 6 10.13 -9.18 -8.10
N GLY A 7 10.63 -8.07 -8.65
CA GLY A 7 11.31 -7.06 -7.85
C GLY A 7 10.37 -6.53 -6.78
N ILE A 8 10.92 -6.11 -5.63
CA ILE A 8 10.11 -5.48 -4.56
C ILE A 8 9.28 -4.32 -5.14
N LEU A 9 9.88 -3.53 -6.03
CA LEU A 9 9.20 -2.45 -6.76
C LEU A 9 8.09 -2.96 -7.68
N ASP A 10 8.29 -4.07 -8.40
CA ASP A 10 7.26 -4.62 -9.29
C ASP A 10 6.00 -5.02 -8.51
N ASP A 11 6.18 -5.61 -7.32
CA ASP A 11 5.06 -6.03 -6.49
C ASP A 11 4.29 -4.84 -5.92
N VAL A 12 5.00 -3.80 -5.48
CA VAL A 12 4.37 -2.54 -5.04
C VAL A 12 3.61 -1.89 -6.19
N LEU A 13 4.19 -1.83 -7.39
CA LEU A 13 3.52 -1.23 -8.56
C LEU A 13 2.34 -2.08 -9.04
N LYS A 14 2.41 -3.41 -8.94
CA LYS A 14 1.28 -4.30 -9.23
C LYS A 14 0.15 -4.07 -8.24
N GLU A 15 0.46 -3.97 -6.96
CA GLU A 15 -0.53 -3.71 -5.91
C GLU A 15 -1.16 -2.33 -6.09
N LEU A 16 -0.37 -1.30 -6.36
CA LEU A 16 -0.86 0.04 -6.68
C LEU A 16 -1.87 0.05 -7.84
N ARG A 17 -1.53 -0.62 -8.95
CA ARG A 17 -2.44 -0.76 -10.10
C ARG A 17 -3.71 -1.54 -9.73
N SER A 18 -3.57 -2.62 -8.96
CA SER A 18 -4.70 -3.43 -8.49
C SER A 18 -5.65 -2.61 -7.62
N ALA A 19 -5.11 -1.91 -6.61
CA ALA A 19 -5.87 -1.09 -5.69
C ALA A 19 -6.58 0.08 -6.39
N LYS A 20 -5.94 0.74 -7.36
CA LYS A 20 -6.59 1.77 -8.20
C LYS A 20 -7.74 1.19 -9.03
N LYS A 21 -7.61 -0.05 -9.51
CA LYS A 21 -8.65 -0.73 -10.30
C LYS A 21 -9.84 -1.16 -9.43
N ILE A 22 -9.58 -1.74 -8.26
CA ILE A 22 -10.62 -2.27 -7.36
C ILE A 22 -11.32 -1.14 -6.60
N HIS A 23 -10.55 -0.13 -6.18
CA HIS A 23 -11.03 1.03 -5.44
C HIS A 23 -10.73 2.30 -6.25
N PRO A 24 -11.48 2.58 -7.33
CA PRO A 24 -11.22 3.73 -8.19
C PRO A 24 -11.48 5.06 -7.47
N GLY A 25 -12.50 5.10 -6.61
CA GLY A 25 -12.75 6.23 -5.72
C GLY A 25 -11.65 6.33 -4.66
N TRP A 26 -10.97 7.47 -4.61
CA TRP A 26 -10.12 7.83 -3.49
C TRP A 26 -10.85 8.88 -2.65
N PRO A 27 -10.77 8.85 -1.31
CA PRO A 27 -11.49 9.84 -0.49
C PRO A 27 -11.08 11.27 -0.83
N ASP A 28 -11.99 12.24 -0.76
CA ASP A 28 -11.67 13.64 -1.05
C ASP A 28 -10.95 14.34 0.11
N HIS A 29 -11.19 13.87 1.35
CA HIS A 29 -10.62 14.47 2.55
C HIS A 29 -9.24 13.91 2.89
N ILE A 30 -8.25 14.78 3.07
CA ILE A 30 -6.84 14.40 3.26
C ILE A 30 -6.59 13.47 4.46
N VAL A 31 -7.31 13.65 5.58
CA VAL A 31 -7.14 12.76 6.75
C VAL A 31 -7.68 11.36 6.46
N ALA A 32 -8.76 11.24 5.66
CA ALA A 32 -9.27 9.92 5.28
C ALA A 32 -8.27 9.17 4.38
N ARG A 33 -7.57 9.89 3.50
CA ARG A 33 -6.49 9.31 2.69
C ARG A 33 -5.30 8.87 3.55
N ALA A 34 -4.89 9.70 4.51
CA ALA A 34 -3.82 9.35 5.45
C ALA A 34 -4.21 8.16 6.35
N ALA A 35 -5.48 8.07 6.75
CA ALA A 35 -6.00 6.96 7.54
C ALA A 35 -5.88 5.62 6.81
N ILE A 36 -6.09 5.57 5.49
CA ILE A 36 -5.88 4.35 4.68
C ILE A 36 -4.43 3.87 4.75
N VAL A 37 -3.46 4.79 4.71
CA VAL A 37 -2.04 4.43 4.85
C VAL A 37 -1.75 3.91 6.27
N ALA A 38 -2.30 4.59 7.28
CA ALA A 38 -2.15 4.20 8.67
C ALA A 38 -2.78 2.83 8.98
N GLU A 39 -3.93 2.52 8.39
CA GLU A 39 -4.60 1.22 8.50
C GLU A 39 -3.69 0.09 8.02
N GLY A 40 -3.09 0.21 6.83
CA GLY A 40 -2.14 -0.78 6.33
C GLY A 40 -0.91 -0.96 7.23
N ALA A 41 -0.37 0.14 7.76
CA ALA A 41 0.75 0.06 8.71
C ALA A 41 0.34 -0.63 10.04
N GLY A 42 -0.89 -0.41 10.51
CA GLY A 42 -1.45 -1.07 11.68
C GLY A 42 -1.64 -2.58 11.46
N GLU A 43 -2.12 -2.98 10.28
CA GLU A 43 -2.25 -4.39 9.89
C GLU A 43 -0.88 -5.08 9.82
N LEU A 44 0.13 -4.43 9.23
CA LEU A 44 1.51 -4.91 9.24
C LEU A 44 2.04 -5.11 10.67
N LEU A 45 1.82 -4.13 11.55
CA LEU A 45 2.25 -4.22 12.95
C LEU A 45 1.55 -5.39 13.65
N LYS A 46 0.24 -5.56 13.44
CA LYS A 46 -0.53 -6.68 13.99
C LYS A 46 0.06 -8.02 13.54
N ASP A 47 0.33 -8.20 12.25
CA ASP A 47 0.90 -9.43 11.71
C ASP A 47 2.31 -9.70 12.25
N ALA A 48 3.13 -8.65 12.44
CA ALA A 48 4.44 -8.78 13.06
C ALA A 48 4.38 -9.19 14.53
N LEU A 49 3.45 -8.61 15.30
CA LEU A 49 3.20 -9.00 16.69
C LEU A 49 2.74 -10.46 16.77
N GLN A 50 1.80 -10.88 15.91
CA GLN A 50 1.33 -12.26 15.88
C GLN A 50 2.44 -13.24 15.50
N ALA A 51 3.26 -12.92 14.50
CA ALA A 51 4.40 -13.78 14.13
C ALA A 51 5.43 -13.90 15.25
N LYS A 52 5.61 -12.86 16.07
CA LYS A 52 6.57 -12.84 17.18
C LYS A 52 6.07 -13.56 18.42
N TYR A 53 4.82 -13.33 18.81
CA TYR A 53 4.27 -13.74 20.10
C TYR A 53 3.30 -14.92 20.00
N GLU A 54 2.75 -15.18 18.82
CA GLU A 54 1.79 -16.26 18.55
C GLU A 54 2.21 -17.11 17.34
N PRO A 55 3.42 -17.71 17.34
CA PRO A 55 3.85 -18.56 16.24
C PRO A 55 2.92 -19.77 16.11
N GLY A 56 2.49 -20.10 14.89
CA GLY A 56 1.55 -21.20 14.67
C GLY A 56 0.08 -20.84 14.87
N LYS A 57 -0.26 -19.58 15.18
CA LYS A 57 -1.64 -19.13 15.36
C LYS A 57 -2.51 -19.56 14.20
N ALA A 58 -3.70 -20.09 14.52
CA ALA A 58 -4.66 -20.59 13.55
C ALA A 58 -4.11 -21.68 12.60
N GLY A 59 -3.07 -22.41 13.02
CA GLY A 59 -2.44 -23.45 12.19
C GLY A 59 -1.54 -22.91 11.08
N LEU A 60 -1.24 -21.61 11.05
CA LEU A 60 -0.37 -20.99 10.06
C LEU A 60 1.10 -21.35 10.31
N SER A 61 1.84 -21.72 9.26
CA SER A 61 3.28 -21.89 9.39
C SER A 61 3.97 -20.53 9.58
N LEU A 62 5.21 -20.54 10.09
CA LEU A 62 6.05 -19.32 10.13
C LEU A 62 6.25 -18.70 8.74
N THR A 63 6.22 -19.52 7.69
CA THR A 63 6.31 -19.04 6.30
C THR A 63 5.05 -18.28 5.90
N ASP A 64 3.87 -18.76 6.30
CA ASP A 64 2.60 -18.09 6.02
C ASP A 64 2.49 -16.77 6.78
N GLN A 65 2.90 -16.76 8.05
CA GLN A 65 2.95 -15.53 8.86
C GLN A 65 3.92 -14.49 8.27
N ARG A 66 5.07 -14.93 7.74
CA ARG A 66 5.99 -14.05 7.00
C ARG A 66 5.41 -13.55 5.69
N ALA A 67 4.66 -14.37 4.97
CA ALA A 67 4.00 -13.98 3.74
C ALA A 67 2.90 -12.93 4.01
N ALA A 68 2.16 -13.05 5.11
CA ALA A 68 1.17 -12.07 5.56
C ALA A 68 1.82 -10.70 5.84
N MET A 69 2.88 -10.66 6.66
CA MET A 69 3.66 -9.43 6.88
C MET A 69 4.15 -8.80 5.57
N ARG A 70 4.68 -9.62 4.64
CA ARG A 70 5.13 -9.10 3.33
C ARG A 70 3.99 -8.49 2.53
N ARG A 71 2.82 -9.12 2.53
CA ARG A 71 1.62 -8.62 1.83
C ARG A 71 1.23 -7.25 2.38
N GLU A 72 1.09 -7.14 3.70
CA GLU A 72 0.71 -5.86 4.34
C GLU A 72 1.75 -4.77 4.08
N ALA A 73 3.04 -5.09 4.09
CA ALA A 73 4.09 -4.13 3.76
C ALA A 73 4.00 -3.63 2.30
N VAL A 74 3.73 -4.52 1.34
CA VAL A 74 3.55 -4.16 -0.08
C VAL A 74 2.31 -3.30 -0.27
N GLN A 75 1.20 -3.67 0.37
CA GLN A 75 -0.06 -2.90 0.33
C GLN A 75 0.11 -1.51 0.93
N THR A 76 0.74 -1.41 2.11
CA THR A 76 1.04 -0.13 2.77
C THR A 76 1.90 0.76 1.89
N ALA A 77 2.95 0.21 1.27
CA ALA A 77 3.80 0.97 0.36
C ALA A 77 3.02 1.46 -0.88
N ALA A 78 2.16 0.62 -1.45
CA ALA A 78 1.31 1.01 -2.57
C ALA A 78 0.35 2.14 -2.18
N MET A 79 -0.24 2.09 -0.98
CA MET A 79 -1.16 3.15 -0.50
C MET A 79 -0.43 4.45 -0.23
N ALA A 80 0.80 4.40 0.29
CA ALA A 80 1.63 5.58 0.46
C ALA A 80 1.96 6.25 -0.90
N ILE A 81 2.31 5.46 -1.92
CA ILE A 81 2.54 6.00 -3.28
C ILE A 81 1.26 6.63 -3.82
N ARG A 82 0.11 5.95 -3.69
CA ARG A 82 -1.18 6.49 -4.16
C ARG A 82 -1.55 7.80 -3.46
N PHE A 83 -1.24 7.91 -2.17
CA PHE A 83 -1.43 9.15 -1.40
C PHE A 83 -0.60 10.29 -1.98
N ILE A 84 0.67 10.05 -2.30
CA ILE A 84 1.57 11.05 -2.90
C ILE A 84 1.09 11.45 -4.30
N GLU A 85 0.74 10.49 -5.17
CA GLU A 85 0.26 10.80 -6.53
C GLU A 85 -0.95 11.75 -6.54
N VAL A 86 -1.81 11.64 -5.53
CA VAL A 86 -2.97 12.54 -5.40
C VAL A 86 -2.55 13.93 -4.94
N LEU A 87 -1.59 14.05 -4.02
CA LEU A 87 -1.03 15.34 -3.60
C LEU A 87 -0.38 16.07 -4.79
N ASP A 88 0.47 15.37 -5.53
CA ASP A 88 1.17 15.93 -6.69
C ASP A 88 0.18 16.38 -7.78
N ALA A 89 -0.86 15.57 -8.04
CA ALA A 89 -1.90 15.93 -9.01
C ALA A 89 -2.72 17.15 -8.58
N GLU A 90 -3.02 17.30 -7.29
CA GLU A 90 -3.72 18.47 -6.74
C GLU A 90 -2.85 19.73 -6.78
N GLU A 91 -1.54 19.61 -6.59
CA GLU A 91 -0.59 20.72 -6.73
C GLU A 91 -0.53 21.22 -8.17
N ILE A 92 -0.32 20.32 -9.14
CA ILE A 92 -0.30 20.63 -10.58
C ILE A 92 -1.62 21.30 -11.01
N ALA A 93 -2.76 20.84 -10.51
CA ALA A 93 -4.06 21.41 -10.85
C ALA A 93 -4.26 22.84 -10.32
N ARG A 94 -3.51 23.25 -9.28
CA ARG A 94 -3.58 24.59 -8.68
C ARG A 94 -2.63 25.60 -9.33
N GLU A 95 -1.65 25.15 -10.11
CA GLU A 95 -0.75 26.05 -10.83
C GLU A 95 -1.56 26.91 -11.84
N PRO A 96 -1.42 28.25 -11.83
CA PRO A 96 -2.14 29.09 -12.77
C PRO A 96 -1.70 28.76 -14.18
N LYS A 97 -2.66 28.35 -15.03
CA LYS A 97 -2.41 28.20 -16.47
C LYS A 97 -2.01 29.57 -17.02
N LEU A 98 -0.82 29.65 -17.61
CA LEU A 98 -0.40 30.84 -18.36
C LEU A 98 -1.51 31.18 -19.37
N PRO A 99 -1.89 32.46 -19.53
CA PRO A 99 -2.87 32.84 -20.54
C PRO A 99 -2.35 32.40 -21.91
N ASP A 100 -3.22 31.81 -22.74
CA ASP A 100 -2.91 31.53 -24.14
C ASP A 100 -2.55 32.87 -24.82
N THR A 101 -1.25 33.08 -25.06
CA THR A 101 -0.72 34.25 -25.79
C THR A 101 -0.98 34.15 -27.28
#